data_AF-K0VYQ1-F1
#
_entry.id   AF-K0VYQ1-F1
#
_cell.length_a   1.000
_cell.length_b   1.000
_cell.length_c   1.000
_cell.angle_alpha   90.00
_cell.angle_beta   90.00
_cell.angle_gamma   90.00
#
_symmetry.space_group_name_H-M   'P 1'
#
loop_
_entity.id
_entity.type
_entity.pdbx_description
1 polymer ?
#
loop_
_entity_poly.entity_id
_entity_poly.type
_entity_poly.pdbx_seq_one_letter_code
_entity_poly.pdbx_strand_id
1 'polypeptide(L)'
;QEAAVVGPKFDTALLRTVATDPAGIDAALDYLCDANIIEELRGPRAAVSPGYRFSQTLMHDVIYHNLLLQRRMELHRRIGQVLERQYGASPDRPEQLALLGHHFSLTTERAKGAAYLMAAGDLARKTYANDDAMRLYRQALATFANEAEVTPEQSALLERLGDLCGPAGLRDAALSHYQRALAIHRSKDDPIAAARILRKIGRLHLDAGRRDQAETHCAEAEALIAAIDAPVEHAHLLQERGHLAFRMGDQAAAADWATQALQRLQTLPIDGTTEAGREAARAMAEALNTKGAALARLGRRRDAVQEVEHSLSVAEKADLQSA
;
A
#
# COMPACT_ATOMS: atom_id res chain seq x y z
N GLN A 1 12.03 -20.78 24.17
CA GLN A 1 11.35 -19.46 24.30
C GLN A 1 11.75 -18.52 23.17
N GLU A 2 13.04 -18.19 23.02
CA GLU A 2 13.52 -17.30 21.95
C GLU A 2 13.15 -17.80 20.56
N ALA A 3 13.36 -19.10 20.29
CA ALA A 3 12.89 -19.77 19.08
C ALA A 3 11.39 -19.58 18.81
N ALA A 4 10.56 -19.56 19.86
CA ALA A 4 9.11 -19.38 19.72
C ALA A 4 8.75 -17.93 19.31
N VAL A 5 9.60 -16.95 19.60
CA VAL A 5 9.41 -15.56 19.14
C VAL A 5 9.93 -15.35 17.73
N VAL A 6 10.96 -16.11 17.31
CA VAL A 6 11.40 -16.15 15.90
C VAL A 6 10.29 -16.73 15.01
N GLY A 7 9.66 -17.81 15.45
CA GLY A 7 8.45 -18.35 14.82
C GLY A 7 8.33 -19.88 14.91
N PRO A 8 7.27 -20.46 14.31
CA PRO A 8 7.03 -21.91 14.33
C PRO A 8 8.07 -22.69 13.50
N LYS A 9 8.78 -22.00 12.60
CA LYS A 9 9.96 -22.48 11.86
C LYS A 9 11.03 -21.42 11.95
N PHE A 10 12.29 -21.81 12.12
CA PHE A 10 13.39 -20.87 12.30
C PHE A 10 14.74 -21.45 11.87
N ASP A 11 15.63 -20.59 11.39
CA ASP A 11 17.00 -20.93 11.05
C ASP A 11 17.95 -20.71 12.24
N THR A 12 18.91 -21.60 12.42
CA THR A 12 19.88 -21.51 13.52
C THR A 12 20.73 -20.24 13.45
N ALA A 13 21.05 -19.76 12.24
CA ALA A 13 21.80 -18.51 12.07
C ALA A 13 21.03 -17.31 12.68
N LEU A 14 19.73 -17.21 12.42
CA LEU A 14 18.90 -16.16 13.00
C LEU A 14 18.75 -16.37 14.51
N LEU A 15 18.47 -17.58 14.97
CA LEU A 15 18.37 -17.87 16.41
C LEU A 15 19.66 -17.48 17.16
N ARG A 16 20.84 -17.78 16.60
CA ARG A 16 22.14 -17.47 17.20
C ARG A 16 22.43 -16.00 17.33
N THR A 17 21.95 -15.20 16.39
CA THR A 17 22.11 -13.74 16.45
C THR A 17 21.18 -13.09 17.49
N VAL A 18 20.05 -13.72 17.80
CA VAL A 18 19.03 -13.17 18.72
C VAL A 18 19.04 -13.81 20.12
N ALA A 19 19.83 -14.86 20.34
CA ALA A 19 19.84 -15.57 21.62
C ALA A 19 20.63 -14.89 22.72
N THR A 20 20.15 -14.92 23.95
CA THR A 20 20.86 -14.39 25.12
C THR A 20 22.17 -15.14 25.38
N ASP A 21 22.23 -16.45 25.11
CA ASP A 21 23.45 -17.26 25.15
C ASP A 21 23.70 -17.95 23.80
N PRO A 22 24.42 -17.29 22.86
CA PRO A 22 24.74 -17.87 21.56
C PRO A 22 25.67 -19.10 21.61
N ALA A 23 26.43 -19.27 22.70
CA ALA A 23 27.39 -20.36 22.84
C ALA A 23 26.70 -21.67 23.25
N GLY A 24 25.64 -21.59 24.06
CA GLY A 24 24.85 -22.75 24.49
C GLY A 24 23.79 -23.24 23.49
N ILE A 25 23.62 -22.57 22.34
CA ILE A 25 22.54 -22.89 21.40
C ILE A 25 22.56 -24.33 20.91
N ASP A 26 23.72 -24.85 20.53
CA ASP A 26 23.79 -26.17 19.89
C ASP A 26 23.35 -27.26 20.88
N ALA A 27 23.86 -27.19 22.12
CA ALA A 27 23.42 -28.07 23.20
C ALA A 27 21.94 -27.91 23.55
N ALA A 28 21.40 -26.68 23.47
CA ALA A 28 19.98 -26.44 23.72
C ALA A 28 19.10 -26.99 22.59
N LEU A 29 19.51 -26.87 21.33
CA LEU A 29 18.80 -27.44 20.19
C LEU A 29 18.78 -28.96 20.24
N ASP A 30 19.93 -29.59 20.56
CA ASP A 30 20.03 -31.04 20.75
C ASP A 30 19.07 -31.53 21.84
N TYR A 31 19.08 -30.86 23.00
CA TYR A 31 18.16 -31.18 24.10
C TYR A 31 16.68 -31.05 23.69
N LEU A 32 16.32 -30.00 22.94
CA LEU A 32 14.93 -29.79 22.50
C LEU A 32 14.50 -30.80 21.42
N CYS A 33 15.43 -31.26 20.58
CA CYS A 33 15.22 -32.37 19.64
C CYS A 33 14.99 -33.69 20.38
N ASP A 34 15.86 -34.02 21.35
CA ASP A 34 15.72 -35.23 22.17
C ASP A 34 14.41 -35.25 22.96
N ALA A 35 13.95 -34.08 23.41
CA ALA A 35 12.66 -33.90 24.07
C ALA A 35 11.44 -33.90 23.13
N ASN A 36 11.63 -34.05 21.81
CA ASN A 36 10.58 -33.95 20.77
C ASN A 36 9.78 -32.64 20.84
N ILE A 37 10.44 -31.54 21.23
CA ILE A 37 9.84 -30.20 21.25
C ILE A 37 9.99 -29.55 19.87
N ILE A 38 11.16 -29.73 19.27
CA ILE A 38 11.48 -29.28 17.92
C ILE A 38 12.01 -30.45 17.08
N GLU A 39 11.95 -30.28 15.77
CA GLU A 39 12.52 -31.18 14.78
C GLU A 39 13.41 -30.41 13.83
N GLU A 40 14.57 -30.98 13.52
CA GLU A 40 15.44 -30.48 12.46
C GLU A 40 14.78 -30.69 11.09
N LEU A 41 14.68 -29.60 10.32
CA LEU A 41 14.22 -29.63 8.95
C LEU A 41 15.34 -30.13 8.06
N ARG A 42 15.21 -31.37 7.57
CA ARG A 42 16.14 -31.94 6.57
C ARG A 42 15.97 -31.23 5.23
N GLY A 43 16.76 -30.18 5.00
CA GLY A 43 16.87 -29.49 3.71
C GLY A 43 17.94 -30.11 2.81
N PRO A 44 18.00 -29.73 1.51
CA PRO A 44 19.12 -30.09 0.66
C PRO A 44 20.43 -29.64 1.31
N ARG A 45 21.47 -30.46 1.20
CA ARG A 45 22.83 -30.36 1.80
C ARG A 45 23.58 -29.03 1.55
N ALA A 46 22.96 -28.05 0.90
CA ALA A 46 23.46 -26.74 0.56
C ALA A 46 22.90 -25.59 1.44
N ALA A 47 22.02 -25.86 2.40
CA ALA A 47 21.57 -24.84 3.34
C ALA A 47 22.74 -24.37 4.24
N VAL A 48 22.94 -23.05 4.31
CA VAL A 48 24.05 -22.41 5.04
C VAL A 48 23.96 -22.64 6.56
N SER A 49 22.77 -22.93 7.07
CA SER A 49 22.54 -23.31 8.48
C SER A 49 21.35 -24.27 8.59
N PRO A 50 21.34 -25.19 9.59
CA PRO A 50 20.20 -26.06 9.82
C PRO A 50 18.97 -25.26 10.23
N GLY A 51 17.82 -25.64 9.66
CA GLY A 51 16.51 -25.10 10.02
C GLY A 51 15.80 -26.03 10.98
N TYR A 52 14.94 -25.49 11.82
CA TYR A 52 14.15 -26.24 12.80
C TYR A 52 12.69 -25.83 12.73
N ARG A 53 11.81 -26.71 13.19
CA ARG A 53 10.38 -26.43 13.40
C ARG A 53 9.93 -26.98 14.75
N PHE A 54 8.90 -26.39 15.33
CA PHE A 54 8.22 -27.05 16.46
C PHE A 54 7.49 -28.30 15.97
N SER A 55 7.59 -29.40 16.72
CA SER A 55 6.93 -30.67 16.38
C SER A 55 5.42 -30.54 16.34
N GLN A 56 4.86 -29.66 17.19
CA GLN A 56 3.44 -29.38 17.27
C GLN A 56 3.18 -27.87 17.32
N THR A 57 2.22 -27.38 16.53
CA THR A 57 1.82 -25.96 16.53
C THR A 57 1.34 -25.50 17.91
N LEU A 58 0.58 -26.34 18.62
CA LEU A 58 0.09 -26.01 19.96
C LEU A 58 1.23 -25.80 20.96
N MET A 59 2.32 -26.56 20.83
CA MET A 59 3.48 -26.43 21.72
C MET A 59 4.20 -25.09 21.51
N HIS A 60 4.38 -24.69 20.25
CA HIS A 60 4.84 -23.34 19.90
C HIS A 60 3.93 -22.28 20.55
N ASP A 61 2.63 -22.39 20.34
CA ASP A 61 1.66 -21.40 20.81
C ASP A 61 1.66 -21.29 22.33
N VAL A 62 1.71 -22.40 23.05
CA VAL A 62 1.81 -22.41 24.52
C VAL A 62 3.09 -21.75 24.99
N ILE A 63 4.24 -22.08 24.39
CA ILE A 63 5.54 -21.49 24.77
C ILE A 63 5.54 -19.98 24.50
N TYR A 64 5.05 -19.55 23.34
CA TYR A 64 4.99 -18.15 22.97
C TYR A 64 4.01 -17.37 23.85
N HIS A 65 2.81 -17.91 24.09
CA HIS A 65 1.77 -17.25 24.88
C HIS A 65 2.06 -17.21 26.38
N ASN A 66 2.85 -18.15 26.91
CA ASN A 66 3.30 -18.15 28.31
C ASN A 66 4.41 -17.13 28.62
N LEU A 67 5.00 -16.49 27.60
CA LEU A 67 5.94 -15.39 27.84
C LEU A 67 5.20 -14.17 28.39
N LEU A 68 5.76 -13.58 29.45
CA LEU A 68 5.37 -12.24 29.91
C LEU A 68 5.42 -11.26 28.74
N LEU A 69 4.42 -10.39 28.63
CA LEU A 69 4.30 -9.43 27.53
C LEU A 69 5.59 -8.61 27.34
N GLN A 70 6.19 -8.12 28.42
CA GLN A 70 7.43 -7.36 28.39
C GLN A 70 8.60 -8.15 27.77
N ARG A 71 8.74 -9.44 28.14
CA ARG A 71 9.79 -10.31 27.58
C ARG A 71 9.55 -10.60 26.10
N ARG A 72 8.30 -10.82 25.71
CA ARG A 72 7.92 -11.02 24.31
C ARG A 72 8.25 -9.78 23.46
N MET A 73 7.89 -8.59 23.94
CA MET A 73 8.21 -7.33 23.27
C MET A 73 9.73 -7.11 23.16
N GLU A 74 10.48 -7.39 24.21
CA GLU A 74 11.95 -7.31 24.20
C GLU A 74 12.57 -8.22 23.13
N LEU A 75 12.11 -9.47 23.05
CA LEU A 75 12.58 -10.43 22.06
C LEU A 75 12.21 -10.02 20.63
N HIS A 76 10.98 -9.57 20.37
CA HIS A 76 10.60 -9.05 19.05
C HIS A 76 11.45 -7.84 18.65
N ARG A 77 11.71 -6.91 19.59
CA ARG A 77 12.57 -5.75 19.33
C ARG A 77 13.99 -6.18 18.97
N ARG A 78 14.56 -7.12 19.72
CA ARG A 78 15.90 -7.66 19.44
C ARG A 78 15.99 -8.33 18.07
N ILE A 79 14.98 -9.13 17.72
CA ILE A 79 14.91 -9.77 16.39
C ILE A 79 14.81 -8.71 15.29
N GLY A 80 13.89 -7.74 15.43
CA GLY A 80 13.74 -6.64 14.47
C GLY A 80 15.05 -5.86 14.24
N GLN A 81 15.80 -5.55 15.31
CA GLN A 81 17.09 -4.86 15.22
C GLN A 81 18.19 -5.70 14.55
N VAL A 82 18.19 -7.01 14.75
CA VAL A 82 19.11 -7.90 14.04
C VAL A 82 18.79 -7.95 12.56
N LEU A 83 17.52 -8.12 12.20
CA LEU A 83 17.07 -8.14 10.82
C LEU A 83 17.34 -6.81 10.11
N GLU A 84 17.10 -5.67 10.78
CA GLU A 84 17.35 -4.34 10.22
C GLU A 84 18.85 -4.11 9.93
N ARG A 85 19.75 -4.63 10.78
CA ARG A 85 21.20 -4.61 10.51
C ARG A 85 21.60 -5.52 9.34
N GLN A 86 20.89 -6.63 9.14
CA GLN A 86 21.19 -7.58 8.07
C GLN A 86 20.66 -7.12 6.71
N TYR A 87 19.44 -6.57 6.68
CA TYR A 87 18.77 -6.17 5.44
C TYR A 87 19.01 -4.70 5.07
N GLY A 88 19.45 -3.89 6.04
CA GLY A 88 19.51 -2.44 5.93
C GLY A 88 18.17 -1.78 6.30
N ALA A 89 18.18 -0.44 6.36
CA ALA A 89 17.03 0.35 6.76
C ALA A 89 15.88 0.35 5.73
N SER A 90 16.21 0.13 4.45
CA SER A 90 15.24 0.11 3.34
C SER A 90 15.48 -1.08 2.42
N PRO A 91 15.05 -2.30 2.82
CA PRO A 91 15.18 -3.48 1.97
C PRO A 91 14.26 -3.44 0.74
N ASP A 92 14.73 -3.95 -0.38
CA ASP A 92 13.97 -3.99 -1.66
C ASP A 92 13.14 -5.26 -1.85
N ARG A 93 12.96 -6.09 -0.80
CA ARG A 93 12.17 -7.33 -0.87
C ARG A 93 10.96 -7.25 0.06
N PRO A 94 9.74 -7.56 -0.43
CA PRO A 94 8.54 -7.42 0.38
C PRO A 94 8.53 -8.39 1.57
N GLU A 95 9.15 -9.57 1.44
CA GLU A 95 9.24 -10.55 2.54
C GLU A 95 10.12 -10.05 3.69
N GLN A 96 11.22 -9.35 3.37
CA GLN A 96 12.12 -8.76 4.37
C GLN A 96 11.44 -7.61 5.11
N LEU A 97 10.78 -6.72 4.37
CA LEU A 97 9.98 -5.64 4.93
C LEU A 97 8.83 -6.17 5.79
N ALA A 98 8.11 -7.20 5.33
CA ALA A 98 7.01 -7.82 6.07
C ALA A 98 7.50 -8.44 7.39
N LEU A 99 8.68 -9.08 7.39
CA LEU A 99 9.25 -9.67 8.60
C LEU A 99 9.69 -8.59 9.61
N LEU A 100 10.37 -7.52 9.15
CA LEU A 100 10.68 -6.36 9.98
C LEU A 100 9.42 -5.74 10.58
N GLY A 101 8.42 -5.52 9.72
CA GLY A 101 7.13 -4.98 10.09
C GLY A 101 6.40 -5.82 11.14
N HIS A 102 6.38 -7.14 10.97
CA HIS A 102 5.83 -8.07 11.95
C HIS A 102 6.52 -7.92 13.32
N HIS A 103 7.84 -8.01 13.38
CA HIS A 103 8.55 -7.92 14.65
C HIS A 103 8.37 -6.55 15.31
N PHE A 104 8.58 -5.44 14.60
CA PHE A 104 8.42 -4.11 15.21
C PHE A 104 6.98 -3.79 15.61
N SER A 105 5.96 -4.32 14.90
CA SER A 105 4.55 -4.12 15.26
C SER A 105 4.17 -4.71 16.63
N LEU A 106 4.93 -5.70 17.10
CA LEU A 106 4.73 -6.38 18.38
C LEU A 106 5.59 -5.78 19.51
N THR A 107 6.11 -4.56 19.31
CA THR A 107 6.93 -3.83 20.29
C THR A 107 6.31 -2.48 20.67
N THR A 108 7.05 -1.65 21.39
CA THR A 108 6.71 -0.23 21.59
C THR A 108 6.92 0.61 20.33
N GLU A 109 7.71 0.15 19.36
CA GLU A 109 8.03 0.85 18.10
C GLU A 109 6.97 0.53 17.01
N ARG A 110 5.69 0.60 17.35
CA ARG A 110 4.58 0.17 16.47
C ARG A 110 4.51 0.95 15.16
N ALA A 111 4.73 2.26 15.21
CA ALA A 111 4.75 3.12 14.02
C ALA A 111 5.84 2.66 13.03
N LYS A 112 7.00 2.24 13.51
CA LYS A 112 8.07 1.66 12.69
C LYS A 112 7.63 0.33 12.06
N GLY A 113 6.94 -0.52 12.81
CA GLY A 113 6.33 -1.74 12.30
C GLY A 113 5.32 -1.48 11.19
N ALA A 114 4.41 -0.52 11.38
CA ALA A 114 3.47 -0.08 10.35
C ALA A 114 4.15 0.43 9.09
N ALA A 115 5.19 1.26 9.23
CA ALA A 115 5.93 1.79 8.09
C ALA A 115 6.55 0.67 7.24
N TYR A 116 7.16 -0.34 7.87
CA TYR A 116 7.67 -1.51 7.16
C TYR A 116 6.58 -2.35 6.50
N LEU A 117 5.46 -2.60 7.19
CA LEU A 117 4.33 -3.34 6.61
C LEU A 117 3.70 -2.57 5.43
N MET A 118 3.62 -1.24 5.52
CA MET A 118 3.15 -0.39 4.44
C MET A 118 4.09 -0.46 3.23
N ALA A 119 5.41 -0.34 3.44
CA ALA A 119 6.40 -0.47 2.38
C ALA A 119 6.37 -1.87 1.73
N ALA A 120 6.20 -2.93 2.53
CA ALA A 120 6.02 -4.29 2.01
C ALA A 120 4.78 -4.39 1.10
N GLY A 121 3.66 -3.81 1.56
CA GLY A 121 2.42 -3.75 0.79
C GLY A 121 2.55 -2.93 -0.48
N ASP A 122 3.30 -1.83 -0.45
CA ASP A 122 3.58 -0.99 -1.61
C ASP A 122 4.34 -1.78 -2.68
N LEU A 123 5.36 -2.52 -2.26
CA LEU A 123 6.15 -3.34 -3.18
C LEU A 123 5.34 -4.53 -3.74
N ALA A 124 4.54 -5.19 -2.90
CA ALA A 124 3.62 -6.24 -3.36
C ALA A 124 2.59 -5.70 -4.36
N ARG A 125 2.09 -4.48 -4.15
CA ARG A 125 1.17 -3.82 -5.08
C ARG A 125 1.83 -3.55 -6.43
N LYS A 126 3.09 -3.08 -6.44
CA LYS A 126 3.86 -2.84 -7.69
C LYS A 126 4.04 -4.10 -8.52
N THR A 127 4.14 -5.27 -7.88
CA THR A 127 4.24 -6.57 -8.58
C THR A 127 2.88 -7.24 -8.81
N TYR A 128 1.77 -6.49 -8.64
CA TYR A 128 0.40 -6.96 -8.79
C TYR A 128 -0.01 -8.10 -7.84
N ALA A 129 0.76 -8.35 -6.78
CA ALA A 129 0.40 -9.25 -5.68
C ALA A 129 -0.62 -8.58 -4.75
N ASN A 130 -1.81 -8.26 -5.29
CA ASN A 130 -2.82 -7.43 -4.64
C ASN A 130 -3.36 -8.05 -3.34
N ASP A 131 -3.54 -9.36 -3.29
CA ASP A 131 -4.00 -10.04 -2.07
C ASP A 131 -2.97 -9.92 -0.93
N ASP A 132 -1.69 -10.04 -1.26
CA ASP A 132 -0.60 -9.85 -0.30
C ASP A 132 -0.51 -8.38 0.14
N ALA A 133 -0.62 -7.43 -0.79
CA ALA A 133 -0.65 -6.02 -0.46
C ALA A 133 -1.82 -5.69 0.50
N MET A 134 -3.03 -6.19 0.21
CA MET A 134 -4.19 -6.02 1.09
C MET A 134 -3.99 -6.64 2.47
N ARG A 135 -3.39 -7.83 2.54
CA ARG A 135 -3.04 -8.47 3.82
C ARG A 135 -2.04 -7.62 4.62
N LEU A 136 -0.98 -7.15 3.98
CA LEU A 136 0.08 -6.34 4.59
C LEU A 136 -0.45 -4.98 5.07
N TYR A 137 -1.25 -4.28 4.26
CA TYR A 137 -1.88 -3.03 4.68
C TYR A 137 -2.86 -3.21 5.84
N ARG A 138 -3.61 -4.33 5.89
CA ARG A 138 -4.47 -4.62 7.06
C ARG A 138 -3.64 -4.88 8.31
N GLN A 139 -2.51 -5.58 8.19
CA GLN A 139 -1.59 -5.79 9.31
C GLN A 139 -1.01 -4.45 9.79
N ALA A 140 -0.60 -3.56 8.87
CA ALA A 140 -0.14 -2.21 9.19
C ALA A 140 -1.25 -1.40 9.89
N LEU A 141 -2.48 -1.44 9.36
CA LEU A 141 -3.61 -0.71 9.93
C LEU A 141 -3.95 -1.19 11.36
N ALA A 142 -3.78 -2.49 11.63
CA ALA A 142 -4.05 -3.07 12.94
C ALA A 142 -3.07 -2.60 14.02
N THR A 143 -1.85 -2.14 13.66
CA THR A 143 -0.90 -1.62 14.66
C THR A 143 -1.39 -0.32 15.31
N PHE A 144 -2.23 0.44 14.60
CA PHE A 144 -2.83 1.69 15.05
C PHE A 144 -4.12 1.49 15.87
N ALA A 145 -4.61 0.26 16.05
CA ALA A 145 -5.93 0.00 16.64
C ALA A 145 -6.12 0.53 18.08
N ASN A 146 -5.02 0.78 18.79
CA ASN A 146 -5.02 1.29 20.17
C ASN A 146 -4.39 2.69 20.29
N GLU A 147 -4.15 3.37 19.18
CA GLU A 147 -3.63 4.74 19.21
C GLU A 147 -4.79 5.73 19.37
N ALA A 148 -4.62 6.69 20.29
CA ALA A 148 -5.63 7.69 20.58
C ALA A 148 -5.75 8.74 19.47
N GLU A 149 -4.66 8.98 18.75
CA GLU A 149 -4.58 9.96 17.66
C GLU A 149 -4.45 9.24 16.32
N VAL A 150 -5.18 9.75 15.33
CA VAL A 150 -5.15 9.23 13.98
C VAL A 150 -3.90 9.75 13.26
N THR A 151 -3.08 8.85 12.73
CA THR A 151 -1.87 9.20 11.97
C THR A 151 -2.15 9.42 10.48
N PRO A 152 -1.33 10.20 9.75
CA PRO A 152 -1.41 10.30 8.28
C PRO A 152 -1.24 8.93 7.58
N GLU A 153 -0.43 8.04 8.15
CA GLU A 153 -0.22 6.68 7.64
C GLU A 153 -1.52 5.87 7.70
N GLN A 154 -2.34 6.08 8.73
CA GLN A 154 -3.61 5.40 8.87
C GLN A 154 -4.58 5.73 7.73
N SER A 155 -4.71 7.00 7.34
CA SER A 155 -5.57 7.38 6.21
C SER A 155 -5.00 6.90 4.89
N ALA A 156 -3.68 6.96 4.70
CA ALA A 156 -3.02 6.43 3.50
C ALA A 156 -3.25 4.91 3.33
N LEU A 157 -3.16 4.13 4.41
CA LEU A 157 -3.44 2.69 4.38
C LEU A 157 -4.90 2.39 4.04
N LEU A 158 -5.84 3.16 4.59
CA LEU A 158 -7.27 3.03 4.28
C LEU A 158 -7.55 3.34 2.81
N GLU A 159 -6.96 4.42 2.28
CA GLU A 159 -7.09 4.77 0.87
C GLU A 159 -6.54 3.66 -0.04
N ARG A 160 -5.33 3.14 0.25
CA ARG A 160 -4.71 2.03 -0.51
C ARG A 160 -5.54 0.75 -0.46
N LEU A 161 -6.15 0.43 0.68
CA LEU A 161 -7.07 -0.71 0.80
C LEU A 161 -8.32 -0.49 -0.05
N GLY A 162 -8.87 0.73 -0.08
CA GLY A 162 -9.97 1.10 -0.95
C GLY A 162 -9.62 0.92 -2.43
N ASP A 163 -8.44 1.41 -2.83
CA ASP A 163 -7.92 1.35 -4.21
C ASP A 163 -7.78 -0.10 -4.71
N LEU A 164 -7.45 -1.04 -3.82
CA LEU A 164 -7.34 -2.47 -4.16
C LEU A 164 -8.67 -3.22 -4.08
N CYS A 165 -9.53 -2.90 -3.11
CA CYS A 165 -10.81 -3.58 -2.93
C CYS A 165 -11.78 -3.31 -4.09
N GLY A 166 -11.79 -2.09 -4.64
CA GLY A 166 -12.71 -1.69 -5.70
C GLY A 166 -12.59 -2.57 -6.97
N PRO A 167 -11.41 -2.61 -7.61
CA PRO A 167 -11.14 -3.46 -8.78
C PRO A 167 -11.32 -4.97 -8.49
N ALA A 168 -11.07 -5.41 -7.26
CA ALA A 168 -11.31 -6.80 -6.83
C ALA A 168 -12.80 -7.15 -6.67
N GLY A 169 -13.72 -6.21 -6.92
CA GLY A 169 -15.16 -6.41 -6.77
C GLY A 169 -15.67 -6.36 -5.33
N LEU A 170 -14.79 -6.12 -4.36
CA LEU A 170 -15.10 -5.99 -2.93
C LEU A 170 -15.60 -4.57 -2.62
N ARG A 171 -16.68 -4.16 -3.29
CA ARG A 171 -17.18 -2.77 -3.30
C ARG A 171 -17.53 -2.25 -1.91
N ASP A 172 -18.18 -3.06 -1.07
CA ASP A 172 -18.58 -2.64 0.28
C ASP A 172 -17.36 -2.42 1.18
N ALA A 173 -16.34 -3.27 1.05
CA ALA A 173 -15.07 -3.10 1.75
C ALA A 173 -14.35 -1.84 1.28
N ALA A 174 -14.32 -1.59 -0.04
CA ALA A 174 -13.72 -0.38 -0.60
C ALA A 174 -14.39 0.89 -0.07
N LEU A 175 -15.74 0.92 -0.09
CA LEU A 175 -16.51 2.05 0.41
C LEU A 175 -16.27 2.28 1.91
N SER A 176 -16.26 1.21 2.72
CA SER A 176 -15.97 1.29 4.16
C SER A 176 -14.58 1.88 4.43
N HIS A 177 -13.56 1.43 3.69
CA HIS A 177 -12.20 1.97 3.81
C HIS A 177 -12.11 3.45 3.41
N TYR A 178 -12.72 3.84 2.28
CA TYR A 178 -12.75 5.24 1.87
C TYR A 178 -13.54 6.12 2.85
N GLN A 179 -14.68 5.69 3.36
CA GLN A 179 -15.46 6.46 4.33
C GLN A 179 -14.66 6.72 5.61
N ARG A 180 -13.89 5.73 6.07
CA ARG A 180 -12.97 5.91 7.20
C ARG A 180 -11.85 6.90 6.87
N ALA A 181 -11.23 6.83 5.69
CA ALA A 181 -10.22 7.80 5.25
C ALA A 181 -10.80 9.22 5.15
N LEU A 182 -12.00 9.37 4.60
CA LEU A 182 -12.70 10.64 4.47
C LEU A 182 -12.98 11.28 5.84
N ALA A 183 -13.45 10.49 6.81
CA ALA A 183 -13.70 10.97 8.17
C ALA A 183 -12.41 11.53 8.81
N ILE A 184 -11.27 10.86 8.58
CA ILE A 184 -9.97 11.31 9.06
C ILE A 184 -9.59 12.65 8.43
N HIS A 185 -9.63 12.75 7.10
CA HIS A 185 -9.26 14.00 6.42
C HIS A 185 -10.17 15.17 6.79
N ARG A 186 -11.47 14.92 7.02
CA ARG A 186 -12.41 15.93 7.55
C ARG A 186 -12.04 16.37 8.96
N SER A 187 -11.72 15.44 9.85
CA SER A 187 -11.31 15.79 11.22
C SER A 187 -10.01 16.57 11.31
N LYS A 188 -9.15 16.48 10.28
CA LYS A 188 -7.87 17.18 10.17
C LYS A 188 -7.97 18.47 9.35
N ASP A 189 -9.16 18.86 8.90
CA ASP A 189 -9.39 19.99 8.00
C ASP A 189 -8.48 19.95 6.75
N ASP A 190 -8.35 18.77 6.14
CA ASP A 190 -7.62 18.56 4.87
C ASP A 190 -8.61 18.43 3.70
N PRO A 191 -9.04 19.57 3.11
CA PRO A 191 -10.06 19.58 2.05
C PRO A 191 -9.59 18.92 0.75
N ILE A 192 -8.30 18.98 0.42
CA ILE A 192 -7.76 18.41 -0.81
C ILE A 192 -7.80 16.87 -0.72
N ALA A 193 -7.33 16.29 0.37
CA ALA A 193 -7.39 14.84 0.54
C ALA A 193 -8.82 14.34 0.72
N ALA A 194 -9.70 15.09 1.40
CA ALA A 194 -11.11 14.76 1.48
C ALA A 194 -11.80 14.76 0.10
N ALA A 195 -11.51 15.74 -0.77
CA ALA A 195 -12.01 15.76 -2.15
C ALA A 195 -11.50 14.57 -2.96
N ARG A 196 -10.22 14.21 -2.82
CA ARG A 196 -9.64 13.01 -3.44
C ARG A 196 -10.40 11.73 -3.06
N ILE A 197 -10.70 11.54 -1.78
CA ILE A 197 -11.46 10.37 -1.32
C ILE A 197 -12.92 10.40 -1.82
N LEU A 198 -13.57 11.56 -1.80
CA LEU A 198 -14.92 11.73 -2.35
C LEU A 198 -14.98 11.37 -3.84
N ARG A 199 -14.00 11.82 -4.62
CA ARG A 199 -13.85 11.44 -6.03
C ARG A 199 -13.72 9.93 -6.21
N LYS A 200 -12.89 9.26 -5.40
CA LYS A 200 -12.72 7.80 -5.43
C LYS A 200 -14.00 7.05 -5.07
N ILE A 201 -14.78 7.55 -4.10
CA ILE A 201 -16.12 7.03 -3.79
C ILE A 201 -17.06 7.23 -4.99
N GLY A 202 -17.04 8.41 -5.62
CA GLY A 202 -17.81 8.70 -6.82
C GLY A 202 -17.51 7.71 -7.96
N ARG A 203 -16.23 7.46 -8.24
CA ARG A 203 -15.77 6.44 -9.20
C ARG A 203 -16.32 5.05 -8.87
N LEU A 204 -16.27 4.63 -7.61
CA LEU A 204 -16.80 3.35 -7.16
C LEU A 204 -18.33 3.24 -7.38
N HIS A 205 -19.07 4.34 -7.23
CA HIS A 205 -20.50 4.39 -7.58
C HIS A 205 -20.74 4.31 -9.09
N LEU A 206 -19.92 4.99 -9.92
CA LEU A 206 -20.00 4.88 -11.38
C LEU A 206 -19.76 3.45 -11.87
N ASP A 207 -18.77 2.76 -11.30
CA ASP A 207 -18.46 1.37 -11.65
C ASP A 207 -19.52 0.36 -11.19
N ALA A 208 -20.43 0.81 -10.32
CA ALA A 208 -21.64 0.11 -9.93
C ALA A 208 -22.90 0.58 -10.70
N GLY A 209 -22.76 1.51 -11.66
CA GLY A 209 -23.87 2.07 -12.44
C GLY A 209 -24.73 3.09 -11.69
N ARG A 210 -24.34 3.51 -10.48
CA ARG A 210 -25.09 4.41 -9.59
C ARG A 210 -24.73 5.86 -9.87
N ARG A 211 -25.18 6.37 -11.01
CA ARG A 211 -24.79 7.68 -11.55
C ARG A 211 -25.10 8.86 -10.62
N ASP A 212 -26.31 8.92 -10.06
CA ASP A 212 -26.74 10.03 -9.20
C ASP A 212 -25.87 10.13 -7.93
N GLN A 213 -25.51 8.98 -7.37
CA GLN A 213 -24.61 8.93 -6.21
C GLN A 213 -23.20 9.37 -6.58
N ALA A 214 -22.70 8.98 -7.76
CA ALA A 214 -21.40 9.44 -8.21
C ALA A 214 -21.36 10.96 -8.40
N GLU A 215 -22.35 11.53 -9.07
CA GLU A 215 -22.46 12.98 -9.28
C GLU A 215 -22.53 13.72 -7.95
N THR A 216 -23.27 13.20 -6.98
CA THR A 216 -23.36 13.77 -5.64
C THR A 216 -21.98 13.89 -4.98
N HIS A 217 -21.17 12.81 -5.02
CA HIS A 217 -19.84 12.83 -4.39
C HIS A 217 -18.83 13.68 -5.17
N CYS A 218 -18.89 13.70 -6.51
CA CYS A 218 -18.05 14.59 -7.32
C CYS A 218 -18.38 16.06 -7.08
N ALA A 219 -19.66 16.42 -7.03
CA ALA A 219 -20.10 17.79 -6.73
C ALA A 219 -19.69 18.23 -5.32
N GLU A 220 -19.76 17.33 -4.34
CA GLU A 220 -19.26 17.60 -2.99
C GLU A 220 -17.74 17.81 -2.96
N ALA A 221 -16.97 16.98 -3.68
CA ALA A 221 -15.52 17.12 -3.81
C ALA A 221 -15.15 18.48 -4.42
N GLU A 222 -15.87 18.91 -5.46
CA GLU A 222 -15.63 20.19 -6.13
C GLU A 222 -15.96 21.38 -5.25
N ALA A 223 -17.10 21.34 -4.56
CA ALA A 223 -17.47 22.39 -3.62
C ALA A 223 -16.39 22.57 -2.54
N LEU A 224 -15.78 21.47 -2.09
CA LEU A 224 -14.76 21.47 -1.05
C LEU A 224 -13.45 22.16 -1.49
N ILE A 225 -13.07 22.05 -2.77
CA ILE A 225 -11.83 22.64 -3.30
C ILE A 225 -12.06 23.83 -4.25
N ALA A 226 -13.28 24.34 -4.37
CA ALA A 226 -13.65 25.38 -5.33
C ALA A 226 -12.80 26.67 -5.23
N ALA A 227 -12.44 27.05 -4.00
CA ALA A 227 -11.62 28.22 -3.70
C ALA A 227 -10.16 27.86 -3.36
N ILE A 228 -9.74 26.62 -3.60
CA ILE A 228 -8.41 26.11 -3.27
C ILE A 228 -7.64 25.86 -4.57
N ASP A 229 -6.40 26.34 -4.62
CA ASP A 229 -5.49 26.05 -5.72
C ASP A 229 -4.94 24.62 -5.61
N ALA A 230 -5.74 23.66 -6.09
CA ALA A 230 -5.44 22.22 -6.09
C ALA A 230 -5.46 21.66 -7.52
N PRO A 231 -4.55 22.09 -8.41
CA PRO A 231 -4.65 21.85 -9.85
C PRO A 231 -4.72 20.36 -10.24
N VAL A 232 -4.00 19.49 -9.51
CA VAL A 232 -4.02 18.03 -9.74
C VAL A 232 -5.39 17.44 -9.41
N GLU A 233 -5.97 17.80 -8.26
CA GLU A 233 -7.26 17.24 -7.85
C GLU A 233 -8.42 17.82 -8.70
N HIS A 234 -8.37 19.11 -9.05
CA HIS A 234 -9.27 19.71 -10.05
C HIS A 234 -9.21 18.96 -11.40
N ALA A 235 -8.01 18.62 -11.87
CA ALA A 235 -7.83 17.86 -13.11
C ALA A 235 -8.44 16.44 -13.00
N HIS A 236 -8.27 15.75 -11.88
CA HIS A 236 -8.88 14.44 -11.68
C HIS A 236 -10.41 14.49 -11.63
N LEU A 237 -11.01 15.51 -11.01
CA LEU A 237 -12.48 15.69 -11.03
C LEU A 237 -13.01 15.94 -12.45
N LEU A 238 -12.27 16.72 -13.26
CA LEU A 238 -12.57 16.89 -14.69
C LEU A 238 -12.42 15.57 -15.46
N GLN A 239 -11.45 14.72 -15.10
CA GLN A 239 -11.32 13.37 -15.66
C GLN A 239 -12.50 12.45 -15.32
N GLU A 240 -13.08 12.54 -14.13
CA GLU A 240 -14.31 11.81 -13.80
C GLU A 240 -15.44 12.15 -14.79
N ARG A 241 -15.63 13.43 -15.09
CA ARG A 241 -16.61 13.89 -16.09
C ARG A 241 -16.28 13.42 -17.50
N GLY A 242 -15.00 13.51 -17.89
CA GLY A 242 -14.53 13.02 -19.19
C GLY A 242 -14.81 11.52 -19.38
N HIS A 243 -14.52 10.71 -18.36
CA HIS A 243 -14.81 9.28 -18.37
C HIS A 243 -16.32 8.99 -18.42
N LEU A 244 -17.15 9.74 -17.69
CA LEU A 244 -18.60 9.59 -17.74
C LEU A 244 -19.14 9.91 -19.14
N ALA A 245 -18.74 11.06 -19.71
CA ALA A 245 -19.12 11.45 -21.08
C ALA A 245 -18.72 10.38 -22.10
N PHE A 246 -17.50 9.87 -22.01
CA PHE A 246 -17.01 8.79 -22.87
C PHE A 246 -17.87 7.53 -22.77
N ARG A 247 -18.20 7.09 -21.54
CA ARG A 247 -19.08 5.94 -21.29
C ARG A 247 -20.50 6.15 -21.82
N MET A 248 -20.98 7.39 -21.86
CA MET A 248 -22.29 7.76 -22.41
C MET A 248 -22.30 7.93 -23.94
N GLY A 249 -21.15 7.80 -24.59
CA GLY A 249 -21.03 7.96 -26.04
C GLY A 249 -20.76 9.40 -26.48
N ASP A 250 -20.74 10.37 -25.57
CA ASP A 250 -20.44 11.77 -25.89
C ASP A 250 -18.93 12.01 -25.96
N GLN A 251 -18.38 11.70 -27.13
CA GLN A 251 -16.95 11.79 -27.39
C GLN A 251 -16.45 13.24 -27.46
N ALA A 252 -17.33 14.18 -27.86
CA ALA A 252 -16.97 15.60 -27.92
C ALA A 252 -16.78 16.14 -26.50
N ALA A 253 -17.77 15.95 -25.63
CA ALA A 253 -17.66 16.36 -24.23
C ALA A 253 -16.50 15.66 -23.51
N ALA A 254 -16.24 14.37 -23.79
CA ALA A 254 -15.09 13.67 -23.21
C ALA A 254 -13.75 14.34 -23.56
N ALA A 255 -13.56 14.74 -24.82
CA ALA A 255 -12.36 15.45 -25.27
C ALA A 255 -12.26 16.87 -24.67
N ASP A 256 -13.39 17.55 -24.51
CA ASP A 256 -13.44 18.90 -23.91
C ASP A 256 -13.09 18.86 -22.41
N TRP A 257 -13.66 17.92 -21.66
CA TRP A 257 -13.32 17.72 -20.24
C TRP A 257 -11.85 17.36 -20.05
N ALA A 258 -11.31 16.48 -20.90
CA ALA A 258 -9.89 16.15 -20.88
C ALA A 258 -9.00 17.36 -21.20
N THR A 259 -9.42 18.22 -22.13
CA THR A 259 -8.71 19.47 -22.44
C THR A 259 -8.69 20.43 -21.26
N GLN A 260 -9.82 20.59 -20.56
CA GLN A 260 -9.88 21.40 -19.34
C GLN A 260 -9.00 20.83 -18.23
N ALA A 261 -8.93 19.50 -18.07
CA ALA A 261 -8.02 18.87 -17.12
C ALA A 261 -6.56 19.20 -17.44
N LEU A 262 -6.16 19.14 -18.71
CA LEU A 262 -4.80 19.50 -19.15
C LEU A 262 -4.47 20.97 -18.89
N GLN A 263 -5.44 21.88 -19.06
CA GLN A 263 -5.25 23.30 -18.76
C GLN A 263 -4.96 23.55 -17.28
N ARG A 264 -5.54 22.76 -16.37
CA ARG A 264 -5.22 22.84 -14.93
C ARG A 264 -3.80 22.42 -14.62
N LEU A 265 -3.23 21.51 -15.40
CA LEU A 265 -1.91 20.93 -15.17
C LEU A 265 -0.78 21.64 -15.90
N GLN A 266 -1.08 22.51 -16.88
CA GLN A 266 -0.10 23.03 -17.84
C GLN A 266 1.09 23.79 -17.24
N THR A 267 0.95 24.35 -16.05
CA THR A 267 2.00 25.12 -15.36
C THR A 267 2.79 24.30 -14.35
N LEU A 268 2.39 23.04 -14.10
CA LEU A 268 3.04 22.19 -13.12
C LEU A 268 4.31 21.56 -13.71
N PRO A 269 5.38 21.39 -12.91
CA PRO A 269 6.54 20.63 -13.33
C PRO A 269 6.15 19.17 -13.53
N ILE A 270 6.64 18.58 -14.63
CA ILE A 270 6.48 17.18 -14.98
C ILE A 270 7.87 16.55 -14.89
N ASP A 271 8.17 15.95 -13.74
CA ASP A 271 9.45 15.30 -13.47
C ASP A 271 9.30 14.07 -12.58
N GLY A 272 10.27 13.16 -12.68
CA GLY A 272 10.35 11.94 -11.88
C GLY A 272 11.01 12.14 -10.52
N THR A 273 11.50 13.35 -10.21
CA THR A 273 12.33 13.60 -9.03
C THR A 273 11.51 13.84 -7.77
N THR A 274 10.34 14.47 -7.91
CA THR A 274 9.45 14.79 -6.80
C THR A 274 8.15 13.98 -6.89
N GLU A 275 7.50 13.68 -5.76
CA GLU A 275 6.18 13.03 -5.81
C GLU A 275 5.14 13.94 -6.47
N ALA A 276 5.19 15.25 -6.20
CA ALA A 276 4.30 16.23 -6.83
C ALA A 276 4.46 16.23 -8.37
N GLY A 277 5.70 16.17 -8.88
CA GLY A 277 6.00 16.04 -10.30
C GLY A 277 5.45 14.74 -10.89
N ARG A 278 5.62 13.61 -10.19
CA ARG A 278 5.07 12.31 -10.61
C ARG A 278 3.54 12.29 -10.59
N GLU A 279 2.90 12.89 -9.60
CA GLU A 279 1.43 13.01 -9.51
C GLU A 279 0.88 13.87 -10.66
N ALA A 280 1.49 15.04 -10.92
CA ALA A 280 1.10 15.88 -12.05
C ALA A 280 1.28 15.16 -13.39
N ALA A 281 2.38 14.43 -13.55
CA ALA A 281 2.65 13.61 -14.74
C ALA A 281 1.59 12.50 -14.93
N ARG A 282 1.20 11.78 -13.88
CA ARG A 282 0.14 10.76 -13.93
C ARG A 282 -1.19 11.38 -14.36
N ALA A 283 -1.60 12.47 -13.72
CA ALA A 283 -2.86 13.15 -14.05
C ALA A 283 -2.87 13.68 -15.49
N MET A 284 -1.73 14.18 -15.96
CA MET A 284 -1.59 14.68 -17.34
C MET A 284 -1.65 13.55 -18.36
N ALA A 285 -0.94 12.44 -18.10
CA ALA A 285 -0.99 11.24 -18.94
C ALA A 285 -2.41 10.64 -19.03
N GLU A 286 -3.11 10.53 -17.89
CA GLU A 286 -4.51 10.08 -17.85
C GLU A 286 -5.40 10.97 -18.74
N ALA A 287 -5.28 12.29 -18.61
CA ALA A 287 -6.07 13.23 -19.41
C ALA A 287 -5.76 13.17 -20.91
N LEU A 288 -4.48 13.05 -21.29
CA LEU A 288 -4.07 12.86 -22.68
C LEU A 288 -4.64 11.56 -23.27
N ASN A 289 -4.61 10.47 -22.50
CA ASN A 289 -5.18 9.19 -22.93
C ASN A 289 -6.69 9.26 -23.16
N THR A 290 -7.43 9.89 -22.23
CA THR A 290 -8.88 10.11 -22.38
C THR A 290 -9.18 10.94 -23.62
N LYS A 291 -8.43 12.02 -23.85
CA LYS A 291 -8.58 12.89 -25.02
C LYS A 291 -8.28 12.13 -26.32
N GLY A 292 -7.17 11.38 -26.35
CA GLY A 292 -6.78 10.55 -27.50
C GLY A 292 -7.84 9.51 -27.85
N ALA A 293 -8.36 8.79 -26.85
CA ALA A 293 -9.43 7.81 -27.04
C ALA A 293 -10.72 8.45 -27.59
N ALA A 294 -11.12 9.60 -27.05
CA ALA A 294 -12.28 10.34 -27.50
C ALA A 294 -12.13 10.85 -28.96
N LEU A 295 -10.97 11.42 -29.29
CA LEU A 295 -10.64 11.89 -30.65
C LEU A 295 -10.64 10.75 -31.67
N ALA A 296 -10.13 9.56 -31.28
CA ALA A 296 -10.17 8.38 -32.14
C ALA A 296 -11.60 7.97 -32.48
N ARG A 297 -12.51 8.00 -31.49
CA ARG A 297 -13.95 7.72 -31.67
C ARG A 297 -14.66 8.76 -32.53
N LEU A 298 -14.18 10.02 -32.54
CA LEU A 298 -14.63 11.09 -33.43
C LEU A 298 -14.05 11.00 -34.86
N GLY A 299 -13.20 10.01 -35.16
CA GLY A 299 -12.55 9.86 -36.45
C GLY A 299 -11.32 10.77 -36.66
N ARG A 300 -10.93 11.56 -35.65
CA ARG A 300 -9.75 12.44 -35.67
C ARG A 300 -8.47 11.67 -35.34
N ARG A 301 -8.15 10.68 -36.19
CA ARG A 301 -7.10 9.68 -35.92
C ARG A 301 -5.70 10.28 -35.74
N ARG A 302 -5.33 11.31 -36.50
CA ARG A 302 -4.01 11.95 -36.39
C ARG A 302 -3.85 12.64 -35.03
N ASP A 303 -4.84 13.45 -34.65
CA ASP A 303 -4.86 14.14 -33.37
C ASP A 303 -4.85 13.14 -32.22
N ALA A 304 -5.61 12.05 -32.32
CA ALA A 304 -5.62 10.99 -31.31
C ALA A 304 -4.23 10.37 -31.08
N VAL A 305 -3.49 10.08 -32.15
CA VAL A 305 -2.12 9.53 -32.05
C VAL A 305 -1.19 10.55 -31.37
N GLN A 306 -1.28 11.82 -31.73
CA GLN A 306 -0.47 12.88 -31.11
C GLN A 306 -0.69 12.98 -29.59
N GLU A 307 -1.94 12.89 -29.12
CA GLU A 307 -2.23 12.94 -27.67
C GLU A 307 -1.66 11.70 -26.95
N VAL A 308 -1.75 10.51 -27.54
CA VAL A 308 -1.19 9.28 -26.95
C VAL A 308 0.34 9.29 -26.92
N GLU A 309 0.99 9.75 -27.99
CA GLU A 309 2.45 9.94 -28.03
C GLU A 309 2.90 10.95 -26.98
N HIS A 310 2.14 12.04 -26.80
CA HIS A 310 2.41 13.01 -25.75
C HIS A 310 2.25 12.39 -24.36
N SER A 311 1.22 11.58 -24.14
CA SER A 311 1.03 10.86 -22.87
C SER A 311 2.23 9.98 -22.54
N LEU A 312 2.78 9.29 -23.54
CA LEU A 312 3.95 8.43 -23.35
C LEU A 312 5.19 9.26 -22.99
N SER A 313 5.43 10.38 -23.69
CA SER A 313 6.54 11.28 -23.38
C SER A 313 6.46 11.87 -21.97
N VAL A 314 5.26 12.21 -21.50
CA VAL A 314 5.01 12.66 -20.11
C VAL A 314 5.36 11.55 -19.13
N ALA A 315 4.92 10.32 -19.39
CA ALA A 315 5.21 9.18 -18.53
C ALA A 315 6.71 8.83 -18.47
N GLU A 316 7.42 8.93 -19.59
CA GLU A 316 8.87 8.74 -19.68
C GLU A 316 9.65 9.77 -18.88
N LYS A 317 9.32 11.06 -19.02
CA LYS A 317 9.98 12.14 -18.28
C LYS A 317 9.82 12.03 -16.77
N ALA A 318 8.74 11.38 -16.33
CA ALA A 318 8.43 11.18 -14.92
C ALA A 318 8.78 9.78 -14.39
N ASP A 319 9.50 8.97 -15.17
CA ASP A 319 9.89 7.59 -14.83
C ASP A 319 8.70 6.68 -14.42
N LEU A 320 7.50 6.98 -14.93
CA LEU A 320 6.27 6.27 -14.57
C LEU A 320 6.18 4.86 -15.20
N GLN A 321 7.08 4.51 -16.10
CA GLN A 321 7.13 3.20 -16.76
C GLN A 321 7.48 2.03 -15.81
N SER A 322 7.80 2.32 -14.55
CA SER A 322 8.28 1.37 -13.54
C SER A 322 7.46 1.36 -12.23
N ALA A 323 6.30 2.04 -12.20
CA ALA A 323 5.52 2.25 -10.97
C ALA A 323 4.24 1.41 -10.90
#